data_AF-A0AAU3FYN8-F1
#
_entry.id   AF-A0AAU3FYN8-F1
#
_cell.length_a   1.000
_cell.length_b   1.000
_cell.length_c   1.000
_cell.angle_alpha   90.00
_cell.angle_beta   90.00
_cell.angle_gamma   90.00
#
_symmetry.space_group_name_H-M   'P 1'
#
loop_
_entity.id
_entity.type
_entity.pdbx_description
1 polymer ?
#
loop_
_entity_poly.entity_id
_entity_poly.type
_entity_poly.pdbx_seq_one_letter_code
_entity_poly.pdbx_strand_id
1 'polypeptide(L)'
;MPDGTLSTWRLTPNRSGPLPFLIDWGSAAHPSVGLPVVSLRSMGITHPAPETIRLALAALGASVTTRPGERPALLAEIGAADRTFTLT
;
A
#
# COMPACT_ATOMS: atom_id res chain seq x y z
N MET A 1 -13.01 0.92 -16.35
CA MET A 1 -12.69 2.36 -16.25
C MET A 1 -14.00 3.11 -16.02
N PRO A 2 -13.98 4.36 -15.56
CA PRO A 2 -15.20 5.10 -15.20
C PRO A 2 -16.21 5.25 -16.35
N ASP A 3 -15.74 5.08 -17.59
CA ASP A 3 -16.50 5.05 -18.85
C ASP A 3 -17.22 3.71 -19.13
N GLY A 4 -17.14 2.73 -18.23
CA GLY A 4 -17.73 1.40 -18.43
C GLY A 4 -16.84 0.39 -19.16
N THR A 5 -15.63 0.78 -19.59
CA THR A 5 -14.67 -0.15 -20.22
C THR A 5 -14.23 -1.22 -19.22
N LEU A 6 -14.30 -2.50 -19.58
CA LEU A 6 -13.83 -3.60 -18.73
C LEU A 6 -12.31 -3.49 -18.51
N SER A 7 -11.88 -3.55 -17.25
CA SER A 7 -10.46 -3.62 -16.88
C SER A 7 -10.15 -4.99 -16.29
N THR A 8 -9.17 -5.67 -16.87
CA THR A 8 -8.68 -6.98 -16.41
C THR A 8 -7.26 -6.83 -15.93
N TRP A 9 -6.99 -7.28 -14.71
CA TRP A 9 -5.70 -7.20 -14.04
C TRP A 9 -5.49 -8.46 -13.20
N ARG A 10 -4.25 -8.69 -12.74
CA ARG A 10 -3.86 -9.86 -11.94
C ARG A 10 -3.24 -9.42 -10.63
N LEU A 11 -3.31 -10.28 -9.62
CA LEU A 11 -2.64 -10.07 -8.34
C LEU A 11 -1.90 -11.32 -7.88
N THR A 12 -0.81 -11.12 -7.14
CA THR A 12 -0.22 -12.21 -6.32
C THR A 12 -1.11 -12.49 -5.12
N PRO A 13 -1.28 -13.75 -4.68
CA PRO A 13 -2.14 -14.08 -3.54
C PRO A 13 -1.86 -13.16 -2.35
N ASN A 14 -2.88 -12.48 -1.85
CA ASN A 14 -2.73 -11.68 -0.66
C ASN A 14 -2.52 -12.61 0.55
N ARG A 15 -1.48 -12.34 1.32
CA ARG A 15 -1.32 -12.95 2.64
C ARG A 15 -2.08 -12.08 3.64
N SER A 16 -2.60 -12.68 4.70
CA SER A 16 -3.20 -11.92 5.79
C SER A 16 -2.14 -11.02 6.45
N GLY A 17 -2.58 -9.85 6.93
CA GLY A 17 -1.69 -8.89 7.59
C GLY A 17 -1.16 -7.80 6.65
N PRO A 18 -0.09 -7.10 7.05
CA PRO A 18 0.31 -5.82 6.45
C PRO A 18 1.29 -5.98 5.28
N LEU A 19 1.50 -7.21 4.79
CA LEU A 19 2.40 -7.45 3.67
C LEU A 19 1.75 -7.03 2.35
N PRO A 20 2.47 -6.29 1.50
CA PRO A 20 1.93 -5.90 0.20
C PRO A 20 1.79 -7.11 -0.71
N PHE A 21 0.92 -6.97 -1.69
CA PHE A 21 0.83 -7.86 -2.84
C PHE A 21 1.11 -7.05 -4.10
N LEU A 22 1.54 -7.74 -5.15
CA LEU A 22 1.80 -7.12 -6.44
C LEU A 22 0.52 -7.15 -7.28
N ILE A 23 0.25 -6.03 -7.96
CA ILE A 23 -0.80 -5.91 -8.97
C ILE A 23 -0.12 -5.77 -10.31
N ASP A 24 -0.53 -6.60 -11.26
CA ASP A 24 -0.17 -6.48 -12.67
C ASP A 24 -1.39 -5.98 -13.43
N TRP A 25 -1.30 -4.73 -13.91
CA TRP A 25 -2.35 -4.09 -14.70
C TRP A 25 -2.37 -4.57 -16.16
N GLY A 26 -1.33 -5.28 -16.61
CA GLY A 26 -1.20 -5.70 -18.01
C GLY A 26 -1.28 -4.53 -18.97
N SER A 27 -2.20 -4.60 -19.92
CA SER A 27 -2.49 -3.52 -20.88
C SER A 27 -3.56 -2.54 -20.40
N ALA A 28 -4.15 -2.75 -19.22
CA ALA A 28 -5.17 -1.85 -18.68
C ALA A 28 -4.53 -0.55 -18.18
N ALA A 29 -5.20 0.57 -18.41
CA ALA A 29 -4.79 1.83 -17.83
C ALA A 29 -4.84 1.76 -16.29
N HIS A 30 -3.84 2.35 -15.63
CA HIS A 30 -3.81 2.41 -14.18
C HIS A 30 -5.04 3.20 -13.67
N PRO A 31 -5.75 2.74 -12.61
CA PRO A 31 -7.00 3.37 -12.17
C PRO A 31 -6.86 4.84 -11.72
N SER A 32 -5.64 5.26 -11.37
CA SER A 32 -5.36 6.64 -10.96
C SER A 32 -5.09 7.61 -12.10
N VAL A 33 -5.07 7.15 -13.36
CA VAL A 33 -4.87 8.04 -14.51
C VAL A 33 -5.99 9.09 -14.55
N GLY A 34 -5.60 10.37 -14.54
CA GLY A 34 -6.53 11.50 -14.57
C GLY A 34 -7.18 11.86 -13.22
N LEU A 35 -6.81 11.18 -12.12
CA LEU A 35 -7.30 11.55 -10.78
C LEU A 35 -6.43 12.64 -10.14
N PRO A 36 -7.01 13.45 -9.22
CA PRO A 36 -6.23 14.37 -8.39
C PRO A 36 -5.14 13.65 -7.60
N VAL A 37 -3.98 14.29 -7.45
CA VAL A 37 -2.84 13.74 -6.72
C VAL A 37 -2.85 14.22 -5.27
N VAL A 38 -2.71 13.29 -4.34
CA VAL A 38 -2.41 13.56 -2.93
C VAL A 38 -1.04 12.97 -2.60
N SER A 39 -0.27 13.66 -1.75
CA SER A 39 1.07 13.20 -1.38
C SER A 39 0.99 12.16 -0.27
N LEU A 40 1.57 10.98 -0.46
CA LEU A 40 1.87 10.08 0.64
C LEU A 40 3.05 10.65 1.44
N ARG A 41 2.79 11.10 2.67
CA ARG A 41 3.77 11.75 3.55
C ARG A 41 4.56 10.72 4.35
N SER A 42 3.87 9.73 4.89
CA SER A 42 4.50 8.64 5.62
C SER A 42 3.66 7.36 5.47
N MET A 43 4.34 6.22 5.59
CA MET A 43 3.70 4.91 5.69
C MET A 43 4.47 4.08 6.71
N GLY A 44 3.74 3.37 7.57
CA GLY A 44 4.31 2.57 8.62
C GLY A 44 3.50 1.33 8.93
N ILE A 45 4.15 0.31 9.48
CA ILE A 45 3.54 -0.94 9.90
C ILE A 45 3.85 -1.18 11.37
N THR A 46 2.84 -1.59 12.14
CA THR A 46 3.06 -2.19 13.47
C THR A 46 2.79 -3.67 13.41
N HIS A 47 3.63 -4.48 14.07
CA HIS A 47 3.45 -5.93 14.10
C HIS A 47 4.08 -6.55 15.36
N PRO A 48 3.53 -7.65 15.91
CA PRO A 48 4.13 -8.35 17.06
C PRO A 48 5.53 -8.91 16.75
N ALA A 49 5.78 -9.26 15.49
CA ALA A 49 7.06 -9.72 14.97
C ALA A 49 7.55 -8.81 13.84
N PRO A 50 8.13 -7.63 14.14
CA PRO A 50 8.48 -6.63 13.12
C PRO A 50 9.64 -7.06 12.22
N GLU A 51 10.57 -7.89 12.70
CA GLU A 51 11.66 -8.40 11.86
C GLU A 51 11.17 -9.32 10.74
N THR A 52 10.18 -10.17 11.03
CA THR A 52 9.55 -11.03 10.00
C THR A 52 8.95 -10.19 8.88
N ILE A 53 8.32 -9.06 9.22
CA ILE A 53 7.76 -8.14 8.23
C ILE A 53 8.88 -7.45 7.45
N ARG A 54 9.93 -6.96 8.11
CA ARG A 54 11.09 -6.33 7.43
C ARG A 54 11.74 -7.27 6.42
N LEU A 55 11.96 -8.53 6.78
CA LEU A 55 12.53 -9.54 5.88
C LEU A 55 11.63 -9.80 4.67
N ALA A 56 10.32 -9.91 4.88
CA ALA A 56 9.37 -10.10 3.79
C ALA A 56 9.29 -8.87 2.86
N LEU A 57 9.31 -7.65 3.41
CA LEU A 57 9.36 -6.42 2.62
C LEU A 57 10.66 -6.31 1.80
N ALA A 58 11.80 -6.65 2.42
CA ALA A 58 13.09 -6.66 1.74
C ALA A 58 13.11 -7.66 0.56
N ALA A 59 12.50 -8.84 0.73
CA ALA A 59 12.35 -9.81 -0.36
C ALA A 59 11.51 -9.28 -1.54
N LEU A 60 10.62 -8.31 -1.29
CA LEU A 60 9.81 -7.62 -2.30
C LEU A 60 10.46 -6.33 -2.82
N GLY A 61 11.67 -5.99 -2.35
CA GLY A 61 12.33 -4.72 -2.68
C GLY A 61 11.63 -3.49 -2.09
N ALA A 62 10.77 -3.67 -1.09
CA ALA A 62 10.02 -2.60 -0.44
C ALA A 62 10.67 -2.18 0.88
N SER A 63 10.64 -0.89 1.16
CA SER A 63 11.12 -0.32 2.43
C SER A 63 10.03 0.50 3.11
N VAL A 64 9.42 -0.07 4.15
CA VAL A 64 8.38 0.60 4.96
C VAL A 64 8.80 0.59 6.43
N THR A 65 8.63 1.72 7.11
CA THR A 65 8.96 1.85 8.53
C THR A 65 8.14 0.85 9.34
N THR A 66 8.80 -0.12 9.96
CA THR A 66 8.13 -1.19 10.71
C THR A 66 8.52 -1.11 12.19
N ARG A 67 7.54 -1.12 13.09
CA ARG A 67 7.71 -0.99 14.54
C ARG A 67 7.02 -2.14 15.30
N PRO A 68 7.47 -2.48 16.52
CA PRO A 68 6.73 -3.40 17.38
C PRO A 68 5.32 -2.87 17.69
N GLY A 69 4.34 -3.76 17.80
CA GLY A 69 2.99 -3.46 18.27
C GLY A 69 2.19 -4.72 18.57
N GLU A 70 1.16 -4.62 19.40
CA GLU A 70 0.39 -5.80 19.86
C GLU A 70 -0.42 -6.47 18.75
N ARG A 71 -0.78 -5.71 17.71
CA ARG A 71 -1.56 -6.20 16.57
C ARG A 71 -0.98 -5.68 15.25
N PRO A 72 -1.16 -6.43 14.15
CA PRO A 72 -0.86 -5.93 12.81
C PRO A 72 -1.67 -4.67 12.49
N ALA A 73 -1.03 -3.61 12.03
CA ALA A 73 -1.70 -2.42 11.49
C ALA A 73 -0.86 -1.75 10.40
N LEU A 74 -1.53 -1.03 9.50
CA LEU A 74 -0.92 -0.21 8.45
C LEU A 74 -1.34 1.24 8.67
N LEU A 75 -0.37 2.12 8.89
CA LEU A 75 -0.59 3.55 9.03
C LEU A 75 -0.13 4.23 7.74
N ALA A 76 -0.93 5.17 7.24
CA ALA A 76 -0.50 6.10 6.20
C ALA A 76 -0.90 7.52 6.54
N GLU A 77 0.01 8.46 6.32
CA GLU A 77 -0.31 9.89 6.36
C GLU A 77 -0.33 10.41 4.93
N ILE A 78 -1.44 11.03 4.54
CA ILE A 78 -1.61 11.65 3.23
C ILE A 78 -1.81 13.16 3.39
N GLY A 79 -1.23 13.92 2.46
CA GLY A 79 -1.31 15.38 2.44
C GLY A 79 -2.14 15.88 1.26
N ALA A 80 -3.08 16.79 1.54
CA ALA A 80 -3.76 17.60 0.55
C ALA A 80 -3.60 19.08 0.92
N ALA A 81 -2.83 19.82 0.11
CA ALA A 81 -2.36 21.16 0.46
C ALA A 81 -1.62 21.19 1.82
N ASP A 82 -2.04 22.06 2.74
CA ASP A 82 -1.50 22.23 4.10
C ASP A 82 -2.10 21.25 5.13
N ARG A 83 -3.05 20.41 4.72
CA ARG A 83 -3.73 19.46 5.61
C ARG A 83 -3.15 18.05 5.49
N THR A 84 -3.02 17.39 6.64
CA THR A 84 -2.60 15.98 6.76
C THR A 84 -3.76 15.15 7.29
N PHE A 85 -3.97 13.97 6.68
CA PHE A 85 -4.95 12.98 7.11
C PHE A 85 -4.24 11.67 7.43
N THR A 86 -4.61 11.04 8.54
CA THR A 86 -4.09 9.73 8.96
C THR A 86 -5.10 8.64 8.62
N LEU A 87 -4.61 7.59 7.97
CA LEU A 87 -5.34 6.37 7.66
C LEU A 87 -4.75 5.23 8.50
N THR A 88 -5.61 4.44 9.15
CA THR A 88 -5.25 3.34 10.07
C THR A 88 -6.05 2.08 9.76
#